data_AF-A0A5A7N3Y3-F1
#
_entry.id   AF-A0A5A7N3Y3-F1
#
_cell.length_a   1.000
_cell.length_b   1.000
_cell.length_c   1.000
_cell.angle_alpha   90.00
_cell.angle_beta   90.00
_cell.angle_gamma   90.00
#
_symmetry.space_group_name_H-M   'P 1'
#
loop_
_entity.id
_entity.type
_entity.pdbx_description
1 polymer ?
#
loop_
_entity_poly.entity_id
_entity_poly.type
_entity_poly.pdbx_seq_one_letter_code
_entity_poly.pdbx_strand_id
1 'polypeptide(L)'
;MSPLFVIIESVGILAFALSGALSAARKDMDIFGFAVLALMPAVGGGTLRDLILDVPVFWIEDTRPIWITGIAVLAAYFGEKHLESRRTVIIWFDALGLALFAVTGARKAFLVTNDPLIATMMGVVTGVAGGIIRDIIANDVPMILQQEIYATAAFIGALFYVLLAWAGLPFIWAAGIGFLASFIIRAGAIQFGWSLPKRN
;
A
#
# COMPACT_ATOMS: atom_id res chain seq x y z
N MET A 1 -9.06 7.58 16.53
CA MET A 1 -9.48 6.72 15.39
C MET A 1 -9.95 5.36 15.91
N SER A 2 -10.74 4.59 15.14
CA SER A 2 -11.23 3.28 15.60
C SER A 2 -10.09 2.25 15.72
N PRO A 3 -10.17 1.27 16.64
CA PRO A 3 -9.14 0.22 16.78
C PRO A 3 -8.90 -0.55 15.47
N LEU A 4 -9.98 -0.79 14.71
CA LEU A 4 -9.90 -1.45 13.41
C LEU A 4 -9.06 -0.66 12.40
N PHE A 5 -9.18 0.68 12.38
CA PHE A 5 -8.40 1.50 11.45
C PHE A 5 -6.90 1.34 11.71
N VAL A 6 -6.50 1.39 12.99
CA VAL A 6 -5.11 1.22 13.42
C VAL A 6 -4.57 -0.15 13.01
N ILE A 7 -5.38 -1.21 13.13
CA ILE A 7 -4.99 -2.57 12.73
C ILE A 7 -4.77 -2.62 11.21
N ILE A 8 -5.73 -2.12 10.41
CA ILE A 8 -5.64 -2.11 8.94
C ILE A 8 -4.40 -1.33 8.48
N GLU A 9 -4.15 -0.15 9.08
CA GLU A 9 -2.98 0.67 8.77
C GLU A 9 -1.68 -0.04 9.15
N SER A 10 -1.62 -0.68 10.33
CA SER A 10 -0.45 -1.44 10.79
C SER A 10 -0.13 -2.63 9.87
N VAL A 11 -1.16 -3.35 9.39
CA VAL A 11 -0.98 -4.45 8.43
C VAL A 11 -0.51 -3.92 7.08
N GLY A 12 -1.04 -2.77 6.62
CA GLY A 12 -0.58 -2.13 5.39
C GLY A 12 0.88 -1.69 5.45
N ILE A 13 1.30 -1.09 6.58
CA ILE A 13 2.70 -0.72 6.86
C ILE A 13 3.58 -1.96 6.84
N LEU A 14 3.18 -3.02 7.55
CA LEU A 14 3.93 -4.29 7.57
C LEU A 14 4.08 -4.87 6.17
N ALA A 15 3.01 -4.89 5.37
CA ALA A 15 3.03 -5.44 4.01
C ALA A 15 3.98 -4.65 3.10
N PHE A 16 3.89 -3.32 3.08
CA PHE A 16 4.81 -2.49 2.30
C PHE A 16 6.25 -2.58 2.80
N ALA A 17 6.46 -2.66 4.12
CA ALA A 17 7.79 -2.81 4.70
C ALA A 17 8.43 -4.15 4.30
N LEU A 18 7.68 -5.26 4.33
CA LEU A 18 8.15 -6.56 3.86
C LEU A 18 8.45 -6.55 2.36
N SER A 19 7.56 -5.96 1.56
CA SER A 19 7.76 -5.80 0.11
C SER A 19 9.04 -5.01 -0.20
N GLY A 20 9.26 -3.93 0.54
CA GLY A 20 10.45 -3.09 0.45
C GLY A 20 11.73 -3.79 0.88
N ALA A 21 11.75 -4.38 2.08
CA ALA A 21 12.89 -5.13 2.60
C ALA A 21 13.29 -6.28 1.67
N LEU A 22 12.32 -7.01 1.12
CA LEU A 22 12.59 -8.07 0.16
C LEU A 22 13.10 -7.55 -1.20
N SER A 23 12.79 -6.30 -1.56
CA SER A 23 13.41 -5.65 -2.72
C SER A 23 14.89 -5.33 -2.48
N ALA A 24 15.25 -4.86 -1.29
CA ALA A 24 16.66 -4.68 -0.89
C ALA A 24 17.44 -6.01 -0.92
N ALA A 25 16.84 -7.08 -0.40
CA ALA A 25 17.34 -8.45 -0.51
C ALA A 25 17.64 -8.88 -1.96
N ARG A 26 16.77 -8.55 -2.92
CA ARG A 26 17.00 -8.85 -4.35
C ARG A 26 18.14 -8.05 -4.98
N LYS A 27 18.56 -6.97 -4.33
CA LYS A 27 19.62 -6.06 -4.78
C LYS A 27 20.90 -6.23 -3.96
N ASP A 28 21.00 -7.31 -3.16
CA ASP A 28 22.13 -7.64 -2.30
C ASP A 28 22.60 -6.47 -1.42
N MET A 29 21.65 -5.67 -0.94
CA MET A 29 21.92 -4.53 -0.07
C MET A 29 22.23 -4.99 1.37
N ASP A 30 22.92 -4.14 2.12
CA ASP A 30 23.15 -4.35 3.55
C ASP A 30 21.90 -4.09 4.39
N ILE A 31 21.99 -4.34 5.70
CA ILE A 31 20.84 -4.16 6.63
C ILE A 31 20.33 -2.71 6.66
N PHE A 32 21.21 -1.74 6.38
CA PHE A 32 20.80 -0.34 6.29
C PHE A 32 19.95 -0.12 5.03
N GLY A 33 20.35 -0.69 3.89
CA GLY A 33 19.54 -0.73 2.68
C GLY A 33 18.18 -1.40 2.90
N PHE A 34 18.12 -2.50 3.66
CA PHE A 34 16.83 -3.11 4.06
C PHE A 34 15.96 -2.11 4.83
N ALA A 35 16.53 -1.41 5.81
CA ALA A 35 15.79 -0.44 6.62
C ALA A 35 15.23 0.70 5.77
N VAL A 36 16.03 1.28 4.87
CA VAL A 36 15.59 2.35 3.97
C VAL A 36 14.50 1.84 3.03
N LEU A 37 14.74 0.75 2.31
CA LEU A 37 13.77 0.21 1.35
C LEU A 37 12.51 -0.33 2.01
N ALA A 38 12.54 -0.71 3.28
CA ALA A 38 11.34 -1.08 4.03
C ALA A 38 10.55 0.15 4.47
N LEU A 39 11.23 1.16 5.01
CA LEU A 39 10.58 2.34 5.57
C LEU A 39 9.91 3.18 4.49
N MET A 40 10.64 3.47 3.40
CA MET A 40 10.18 4.37 2.35
C MET A 40 8.82 4.00 1.72
N PRO A 41 8.56 2.75 1.29
CA PRO A 41 7.23 2.37 0.83
C PRO A 41 6.19 2.32 1.95
N ALA A 42 6.58 1.90 3.15
CA ALA A 42 5.66 1.74 4.27
C ALA A 42 5.08 3.07 4.77
N VAL A 43 5.86 4.15 4.73
CA VAL A 43 5.41 5.48 5.17
C VAL A 43 5.23 6.48 4.04
N GLY A 44 5.83 6.26 2.87
CA GLY A 44 5.89 7.25 1.79
C GLY A 44 4.52 7.66 1.26
N GLY A 45 3.65 6.69 0.96
CA GLY A 45 2.29 6.99 0.49
C GLY A 45 1.44 7.73 1.52
N GLY A 46 1.48 7.30 2.78
CA GLY A 46 0.80 7.97 3.88
C GLY A 46 1.35 9.37 4.17
N THR A 47 2.66 9.56 4.04
CA THR A 47 3.32 10.87 4.21
C THR A 47 2.88 11.83 3.11
N LEU A 48 2.91 11.40 1.84
CA LEU A 48 2.46 12.21 0.71
C LEU A 48 0.99 12.62 0.89
N ARG A 49 0.13 11.67 1.28
CA ARG A 49 -1.28 11.95 1.62
C ARG A 49 -1.41 13.00 2.70
N ASP A 50 -0.69 12.84 3.81
CA ASP A 50 -0.82 13.72 4.97
C ASP A 50 -0.34 15.15 4.65
N LEU A 51 0.75 15.28 3.90
CA LEU A 51 1.23 16.59 3.42
C LEU A 51 0.26 17.26 2.45
N ILE A 52 -0.35 16.52 1.52
CA ILE A 52 -1.34 17.07 0.57
C ILE A 52 -2.60 17.54 1.30
N LEU A 53 -3.04 16.79 2.31
CA LEU A 53 -4.23 17.11 3.11
C LEU A 53 -3.98 18.17 4.19
N ASP A 54 -2.74 18.66 4.31
CA ASP A 54 -2.31 19.60 5.35
C ASP A 54 -2.65 19.12 6.77
N VAL A 55 -2.35 17.84 7.04
CA VAL A 55 -2.51 17.22 8.36
C VAL A 55 -1.17 16.70 8.86
N PRO A 56 -0.99 16.54 10.18
CA PRO A 56 0.23 15.96 10.72
C PRO A 56 0.54 14.58 10.13
N VAL A 57 1.83 14.34 9.91
CA VAL A 57 2.32 13.08 9.34
C VAL A 57 2.21 11.96 10.37
N PHE A 58 1.50 10.90 10.01
CA PHE A 58 1.07 9.85 10.96
C PHE A 58 2.21 9.18 11.76
N TRP A 59 3.38 8.97 11.17
CA TRP A 59 4.53 8.32 11.82
C TRP A 59 5.40 9.27 12.64
N ILE A 60 5.14 10.58 12.53
CA ILE A 60 5.73 11.61 13.41
C ILE A 60 4.85 11.77 14.66
N GLU A 61 3.53 11.73 14.49
CA GLU A 61 2.60 11.72 15.63
C GLU A 61 2.70 10.44 16.47
N ASP A 62 3.04 9.32 15.83
CA ASP A 62 3.08 8.02 16.46
C ASP A 62 4.21 7.15 15.91
N THR A 63 5.10 6.68 16.78
CA THR A 63 6.27 5.88 16.39
C THR A 63 5.98 4.43 16.03
N ARG A 64 4.75 3.91 16.24
CA ARG A 64 4.39 2.51 15.91
C ARG A 64 4.76 2.07 14.50
N PRO A 65 4.54 2.87 13.43
CA PRO A 65 4.96 2.51 12.07
C PRO A 65 6.46 2.18 11.98
N ILE A 66 7.31 2.94 12.67
CA ILE A 66 8.77 2.73 12.68
C ILE A 66 9.10 1.36 13.30
N TRP A 67 8.48 1.02 14.43
CA TRP A 67 8.68 -0.28 15.07
C TRP A 67 8.18 -1.45 14.22
N ILE A 68 7.03 -1.30 13.56
CA ILE A 68 6.49 -2.30 12.63
C ILE A 68 7.45 -2.52 11.46
N THR A 69 7.99 -1.44 10.88
CA THR A 69 9.01 -1.53 9.85
C THR A 69 10.27 -2.23 10.34
N GLY A 70 10.74 -1.95 11.55
CA GLY A 70 11.89 -2.64 12.15
C GLY A 70 11.67 -4.16 12.27
N ILE A 71 10.49 -4.58 12.70
CA ILE A 71 10.11 -6.01 12.76
C ILE A 71 10.10 -6.62 11.35
N ALA A 72 9.55 -5.90 10.36
CA ALA A 72 9.53 -6.35 8.97
C ALA A 72 10.94 -6.53 8.40
N VAL A 73 11.86 -5.62 8.70
CA VAL A 73 13.27 -5.70 8.29
C VAL A 73 13.92 -6.96 8.85
N LEU A 74 13.78 -7.23 10.16
CA LEU A 74 14.35 -8.42 10.77
C LEU A 74 13.74 -9.70 10.18
N ALA A 75 12.41 -9.73 10.02
CA ALA A 75 11.71 -10.87 9.43
C ALA A 75 12.18 -11.15 8.00
N ALA A 76 12.31 -10.11 7.17
CA ALA A 76 12.81 -10.26 5.80
C ALA A 76 14.29 -10.67 5.78
N TYR A 77 15.15 -10.04 6.58
CA TYR A 77 16.60 -10.28 6.59
C TYR A 77 16.94 -11.74 6.96
N PHE A 78 16.27 -12.31 7.96
CA PHE A 78 16.49 -13.71 8.34
C PHE A 78 15.65 -14.70 7.53
N GLY A 79 14.49 -14.27 7.02
CA GLY A 79 13.55 -15.13 6.29
C GLY A 79 13.82 -15.26 4.80
N GLU A 80 14.49 -14.30 4.17
CA GLU A 80 14.59 -14.20 2.70
C GLU A 80 15.25 -15.40 2.01
N LYS A 81 16.12 -16.13 2.72
CA LYS A 81 16.79 -17.34 2.21
C LYS A 81 15.87 -18.56 2.08
N HIS A 82 14.73 -18.54 2.78
CA HIS A 82 13.76 -19.63 2.77
C HIS A 82 12.65 -19.42 1.72
N LEU A 83 12.68 -18.32 0.98
CA LEU A 83 11.66 -18.00 -0.01
C LEU A 83 12.03 -18.60 -1.37
N GLU A 84 11.10 -19.35 -1.96
CA GLU A 84 11.24 -19.90 -3.31
C GLU A 84 11.40 -18.80 -4.37
N SER A 85 10.64 -17.70 -4.22
CA SER A 85 10.71 -16.54 -5.11
C SER A 85 10.45 -15.25 -4.34
N ARG A 86 11.54 -14.51 -4.06
CA ARG A 86 11.47 -13.16 -3.45
C ARG A 86 10.57 -12.24 -4.27
N ARG A 87 10.65 -12.30 -5.60
CA ARG A 87 9.85 -11.47 -6.52
C ARG A 87 8.35 -11.72 -6.36
N THR A 88 7.94 -12.99 -6.28
CA THR A 88 6.52 -13.34 -6.11
C THR A 88 5.99 -12.80 -4.78
N VAL A 89 6.75 -12.97 -3.70
CA VAL A 89 6.37 -12.51 -2.36
C VAL A 89 6.29 -10.98 -2.29
N ILE A 90 7.23 -10.25 -2.91
CA ILE A 90 7.19 -8.78 -3.04
C ILE A 90 5.88 -8.31 -3.68
N ILE A 91 5.48 -8.93 -4.79
CA ILE A 91 4.29 -8.55 -5.56
C ILE A 91 3.01 -8.79 -4.74
N TRP A 92 2.94 -9.88 -3.97
CA TRP A 92 1.77 -10.18 -3.13
C TRP A 92 1.67 -9.27 -1.91
N PHE A 93 2.79 -9.00 -1.22
CA PHE A 93 2.79 -8.03 -0.13
C PHE A 93 2.48 -6.61 -0.62
N ASP A 94 2.98 -6.24 -1.80
CA ASP A 94 2.62 -4.98 -2.44
C ASP A 94 1.12 -4.90 -2.74
N ALA A 95 0.53 -5.96 -3.32
CA ALA A 95 -0.91 -6.02 -3.57
C ALA A 95 -1.75 -5.88 -2.29
N LEU A 96 -1.30 -6.50 -1.19
CA LEU A 96 -1.94 -6.40 0.12
C LEU A 96 -1.85 -4.96 0.66
N GLY A 97 -0.65 -4.37 0.66
CA GLY A 97 -0.42 -2.99 1.10
C GLY A 97 -1.22 -1.98 0.27
N LEU A 98 -1.18 -2.11 -1.06
CA LEU A 98 -1.93 -1.30 -2.02
C LEU A 98 -3.43 -1.27 -1.69
N ALA A 99 -4.04 -2.44 -1.48
CA ALA A 99 -5.46 -2.56 -1.18
C ALA A 99 -5.84 -1.92 0.16
N LEU A 100 -5.04 -2.14 1.22
CA LEU A 100 -5.29 -1.59 2.55
C LEU A 100 -5.09 -0.06 2.58
N PHE A 101 -4.05 0.44 1.91
CA PHE A 101 -3.76 1.87 1.82
C PHE A 101 -4.70 2.62 0.88
N ALA A 102 -5.25 1.97 -0.14
CA ALA A 102 -6.33 2.56 -0.93
C ALA A 102 -7.55 2.90 -0.06
N VAL A 103 -7.96 1.97 0.80
CA VAL A 103 -9.11 2.14 1.70
C VAL A 103 -8.81 3.14 2.82
N THR A 104 -7.69 2.99 3.53
CA THR A 104 -7.35 3.86 4.67
C THR A 104 -6.99 5.28 4.23
N GLY A 105 -6.31 5.42 3.08
CA GLY A 105 -6.05 6.70 2.44
C GLY A 105 -7.35 7.41 2.06
N ALA A 106 -8.27 6.69 1.41
CA ALA A 106 -9.58 7.23 1.06
C ALA A 106 -10.39 7.61 2.31
N ARG A 107 -10.36 6.82 3.38
CA ARG A 107 -11.00 7.17 4.64
C ARG A 107 -10.46 8.46 5.23
N LYS A 108 -9.15 8.58 5.39
CA LYS A 108 -8.56 9.76 6.02
C LYS A 108 -8.86 11.01 5.19
N ALA A 109 -8.72 10.92 3.88
CA ALA A 109 -9.07 12.02 2.97
C ALA A 109 -10.55 12.39 3.04
N PHE A 110 -11.46 11.40 3.02
CA PHE A 110 -12.90 11.67 3.12
C PHE A 110 -13.29 12.39 4.42
N LEU A 111 -12.63 12.05 5.54
CA LEU A 111 -12.86 12.72 6.82
C LEU A 111 -12.35 14.16 6.85
N VAL A 112 -11.32 14.49 6.06
CA VAL A 112 -10.73 15.83 6.00
C VAL A 112 -11.48 16.71 5.01
N THR A 113 -11.77 16.19 3.81
CA THR A 113 -12.27 17.00 2.70
C THR A 113 -13.79 16.92 2.53
N ASN A 114 -14.41 15.85 3.03
CA ASN A 114 -15.82 15.50 2.78
C ASN A 114 -16.19 15.42 1.29
N ASP A 115 -15.19 15.24 0.40
CA ASP A 115 -15.37 15.15 -1.05
C ASP A 115 -15.09 13.71 -1.52
N PRO A 116 -16.09 13.01 -2.08
CA PRO A 116 -15.94 11.63 -2.55
C PRO A 116 -14.87 11.43 -3.63
N LEU A 117 -14.73 12.39 -4.54
CA LEU A 117 -13.77 12.29 -5.65
C LEU A 117 -12.35 12.46 -5.13
N ILE A 118 -12.11 13.51 -4.34
CA ILE A 118 -10.80 13.76 -3.73
C ILE A 118 -10.40 12.59 -2.82
N ALA A 119 -11.34 12.08 -2.02
CA ALA A 119 -11.10 10.91 -1.19
C ALA A 119 -10.69 9.67 -1.99
N THR A 120 -11.40 9.39 -3.08
CA THR A 120 -11.08 8.26 -3.95
C THR A 120 -9.67 8.40 -4.54
N MET A 121 -9.35 9.59 -5.08
CA MET A 121 -8.02 9.87 -5.65
C MET A 121 -6.91 9.80 -4.61
N MET A 122 -7.14 10.29 -3.39
CA MET A 122 -6.18 10.15 -2.30
C MET A 122 -6.00 8.72 -1.83
N GLY A 123 -7.04 7.88 -1.89
CA GLY A 123 -6.89 6.44 -1.76
C GLY A 123 -5.89 5.88 -2.78
N VAL A 124 -6.08 6.20 -4.07
CA VAL A 124 -5.17 5.77 -5.14
C VAL A 124 -3.74 6.22 -4.86
N VAL A 125 -3.53 7.51 -4.61
CA VAL A 125 -2.20 8.08 -4.35
C VAL A 125 -1.52 7.39 -3.17
N THR A 126 -2.24 7.22 -2.05
CA THR A 126 -1.70 6.57 -0.85
C THR A 126 -1.27 5.13 -1.15
N GLY A 127 -2.10 4.39 -1.89
CA GLY A 127 -1.83 3.00 -2.23
C GLY A 127 -0.66 2.84 -3.20
N VAL A 128 -0.56 3.66 -4.25
CA VAL A 128 0.45 3.46 -5.32
C VAL A 128 1.80 4.09 -5.01
N ALA A 129 1.82 5.20 -4.26
CA ALA A 129 3.04 5.98 -4.05
C ALA A 129 4.13 5.17 -3.32
N GLY A 130 3.75 4.31 -2.36
CA GLY A 130 4.70 3.44 -1.67
C GLY A 130 5.46 2.52 -2.63
N GLY A 131 4.73 1.80 -3.50
CA GLY A 131 5.33 0.93 -4.52
C GLY A 131 6.20 1.70 -5.52
N ILE A 132 5.77 2.89 -5.96
CA ILE A 132 6.56 3.77 -6.85
C ILE A 132 7.90 4.15 -6.19
N ILE A 133 7.87 4.61 -4.94
CA ILE A 133 9.08 5.01 -4.21
C ILE A 133 10.03 3.82 -4.06
N ARG A 134 9.52 2.64 -3.69
CA ARG A 134 10.32 1.40 -3.61
C ARG A 134 11.02 1.12 -4.93
N ASP A 135 10.27 1.12 -6.03
CA ASP A 135 10.79 0.71 -7.34
C ASP A 135 11.86 1.69 -7.83
N ILE A 136 11.64 3.00 -7.67
CA ILE A 136 12.63 4.04 -8.02
C ILE A 136 13.92 3.88 -7.22
N ILE A 137 13.83 3.70 -5.89
CA ILE A 137 15.01 3.53 -5.04
C ILE A 137 15.75 2.21 -5.37
N ALA A 138 15.00 1.15 -5.68
CA ALA A 138 15.57 -0.13 -6.11
C ALA A 138 16.12 -0.10 -7.54
N ASN A 139 16.02 1.03 -8.25
CA ASN A 139 16.38 1.19 -9.65
C ASN A 139 15.67 0.15 -10.56
N ASP A 140 14.38 -0.07 -10.30
CA ASP A 140 13.47 -0.87 -11.11
C ASP A 140 12.45 0.07 -11.78
N VAL A 141 11.94 -0.30 -12.97
CA VAL A 141 10.82 0.45 -13.58
C VAL A 141 9.57 0.25 -12.72
N PRO A 142 8.88 1.31 -12.25
CA PRO A 142 7.73 1.16 -11.36
C PRO A 142 6.63 0.24 -11.87
N MET A 143 6.07 -0.59 -10.99
CA MET A 143 5.02 -1.55 -11.34
C MET A 143 3.80 -0.90 -11.99
N ILE A 144 3.45 0.32 -11.58
CA ILE A 144 2.35 1.11 -12.16
C ILE A 144 2.54 1.39 -13.67
N LEU A 145 3.79 1.44 -14.15
CA LEU A 145 4.11 1.69 -15.56
C LEU A 145 4.17 0.40 -16.39
N GLN A 146 4.31 -0.76 -15.72
CA GLN A 146 4.41 -2.05 -16.38
C GLN A 146 3.09 -2.83 -16.36
N GLN A 147 2.27 -2.63 -15.33
CA GLN A 147 1.10 -3.43 -15.04
C GLN A 147 -0.14 -2.56 -14.99
N GLU A 148 -1.04 -2.80 -15.92
CA GLU A 148 -2.24 -1.98 -16.10
C GLU A 148 -3.25 -2.15 -14.96
N ILE A 149 -3.33 -3.35 -14.37
CA ILE A 149 -4.17 -3.64 -13.20
C ILE A 149 -3.34 -3.45 -11.92
N TYR A 150 -2.92 -2.21 -11.71
CA TYR A 150 -2.23 -1.75 -10.50
C TYR A 150 -2.99 -0.58 -9.88
N ALA A 151 -2.88 0.61 -10.49
CA ALA A 151 -3.62 1.79 -10.06
C ALA A 151 -5.14 1.59 -10.15
N THR A 152 -5.60 0.83 -11.15
CA THR A 152 -7.01 0.47 -11.33
C THR A 152 -7.55 -0.33 -10.13
N ALA A 153 -6.76 -1.24 -9.57
CA ALA A 153 -7.17 -2.01 -8.39
C ALA A 153 -7.29 -1.10 -7.15
N ALA A 154 -6.35 -0.18 -6.96
CA ALA A 154 -6.43 0.82 -5.89
C ALA A 154 -7.65 1.74 -6.06
N PHE A 155 -7.90 2.20 -7.29
CA PHE A 155 -9.05 3.04 -7.63
C PHE A 155 -10.36 2.36 -7.30
N ILE A 156 -10.55 1.11 -7.73
CA ILE A 156 -11.77 0.35 -7.45
C ILE A 156 -11.98 0.18 -5.95
N GLY A 157 -10.93 -0.19 -5.20
CA GLY A 157 -11.03 -0.33 -3.74
C GLY A 157 -11.42 0.96 -3.03
N ALA A 158 -10.74 2.06 -3.38
CA ALA A 158 -11.01 3.38 -2.81
C ALA A 158 -12.44 3.84 -3.15
N LEU A 159 -12.87 3.66 -4.40
CA LEU A 159 -14.20 4.04 -4.85
C LEU A 159 -15.29 3.26 -4.12
N PHE A 160 -15.16 1.94 -4.01
CA PHE A 160 -16.12 1.11 -3.27
C PHE A 160 -16.19 1.53 -1.80
N TYR A 161 -15.05 1.76 -1.15
CA TYR A 161 -15.02 2.26 0.22
C TYR A 161 -15.78 3.59 0.35
N VAL A 162 -15.48 4.56 -0.52
CA VAL A 162 -16.09 5.90 -0.45
C VAL A 162 -17.59 5.85 -0.69
N LEU A 163 -18.06 5.12 -1.70
CA LEU A 163 -19.50 5.00 -2.00
C LEU A 163 -20.28 4.38 -0.84
N LEU A 164 -19.73 3.33 -0.22
CA LEU A 164 -20.35 2.67 0.93
C LEU A 164 -20.32 3.55 2.18
N ALA A 165 -19.21 4.24 2.42
CA ALA A 165 -19.11 5.19 3.53
C ALA A 165 -20.08 6.37 3.35
N TRP A 166 -20.23 6.86 2.11
CA TRP A 166 -21.18 7.92 1.76
C TRP A 166 -22.63 7.47 1.91
N ALA A 167 -22.93 6.20 1.63
CA ALA A 167 -24.21 5.57 1.92
C ALA A 167 -24.47 5.28 3.42
N GLY A 168 -23.54 5.66 4.30
CA GLY A 168 -23.69 5.54 5.76
C GLY A 168 -23.34 4.16 6.33
N LEU A 169 -22.69 3.28 5.56
CA LEU A 169 -22.30 1.97 6.10
C LEU A 169 -21.22 2.12 7.18
N PRO A 170 -21.24 1.27 8.23
CA PRO A 170 -20.18 1.22 9.22
C PRO A 170 -18.81 0.94 8.60
N PHE A 171 -17.76 1.51 9.20
CA PHE A 171 -16.38 1.43 8.69
C PHE A 171 -15.93 0.00 8.39
N ILE A 172 -16.23 -0.97 9.24
CA ILE A 172 -15.86 -2.39 9.05
C ILE A 172 -16.36 -2.95 7.71
N TRP A 173 -17.60 -2.64 7.34
CA TRP A 173 -18.20 -3.13 6.11
C TRP A 173 -17.68 -2.39 4.88
N ALA A 174 -17.65 -1.07 4.93
CA ALA A 174 -17.12 -0.26 3.83
C ALA A 174 -15.65 -0.58 3.55
N ALA A 175 -14.84 -0.71 4.61
CA ALA A 175 -13.41 -1.03 4.50
C ALA A 175 -13.18 -2.46 4.01
N GLY A 176 -13.91 -3.44 4.56
CA GLY A 176 -13.81 -4.83 4.15
C GLY A 176 -14.15 -5.02 2.67
N ILE A 177 -15.23 -4.41 2.19
CA ILE A 177 -15.64 -4.51 0.79
C ILE A 177 -14.65 -3.79 -0.13
N GLY A 178 -14.23 -2.57 0.21
CA GLY A 178 -13.22 -1.85 -0.58
C GLY A 178 -11.89 -2.60 -0.67
N PHE A 179 -11.43 -3.18 0.45
CA PHE A 179 -10.23 -3.99 0.51
C PHE A 179 -10.35 -5.23 -0.39
N LEU A 180 -11.43 -6.01 -0.23
CA LEU A 180 -11.65 -7.23 -1.01
C LEU A 180 -11.77 -6.91 -2.52
N ALA A 181 -12.48 -5.85 -2.89
CA ALA A 181 -12.60 -5.44 -4.28
C ALA A 181 -11.22 -5.12 -4.90
N SER A 182 -10.40 -4.34 -4.20
CA SER A 182 -9.04 -4.02 -4.64
C SER A 182 -8.16 -5.27 -4.72
N PHE A 183 -8.12 -6.04 -3.64
CA PHE A 183 -7.22 -7.18 -3.49
C PHE A 183 -7.57 -8.31 -4.46
N ILE A 184 -8.85 -8.64 -4.66
CA ILE A 184 -9.28 -9.68 -5.60
C ILE A 184 -8.92 -9.31 -7.04
N ILE A 185 -9.17 -8.06 -7.44
CA ILE A 185 -8.82 -7.59 -8.79
C ILE A 185 -7.32 -7.67 -9.01
N ARG A 186 -6.54 -7.23 -8.02
CA ARG A 186 -5.08 -7.27 -8.08
C ARG A 186 -4.53 -8.70 -8.07
N ALA A 187 -5.05 -9.55 -7.19
CA ALA A 187 -4.70 -10.96 -7.08
C ALA A 187 -5.03 -11.71 -8.37
N GLY A 188 -6.19 -11.46 -8.97
CA GLY A 188 -6.58 -12.02 -10.25
C GLY A 188 -5.62 -11.61 -11.37
N ALA A 189 -5.17 -10.36 -11.40
CA ALA A 189 -4.16 -9.92 -12.36
C ALA A 189 -2.80 -10.61 -12.16
N ILE A 190 -2.39 -10.84 -10.90
CA ILE A 190 -1.15 -11.56 -10.58
C ILE A 190 -1.24 -13.03 -10.99
N GLN A 191 -2.36 -13.70 -10.70
CA GLN A 191 -2.52 -15.13 -10.89
C GLN A 191 -2.84 -15.51 -12.34
N PHE A 192 -3.67 -14.70 -13.01
CA PHE A 192 -4.21 -15.00 -14.34
C PHE A 192 -3.65 -14.11 -15.45
N GLY A 193 -2.77 -13.17 -15.12
CA GLY A 193 -2.11 -12.30 -16.10
C GLY A 193 -3.05 -11.31 -16.79
N TRP A 194 -4.13 -10.88 -16.12
CA TRP A 194 -5.07 -9.92 -16.68
C TRP A 194 -4.37 -8.59 -17.04
N SER A 195 -4.72 -8.04 -18.19
CA SER A 195 -4.21 -6.78 -18.71
C SER A 195 -5.38 -5.94 -19.27
N LEU A 196 -5.23 -4.62 -19.25
CA LEU A 196 -6.07 -3.70 -20.01
C LEU A 196 -5.68 -3.71 -21.50
N PRO A 197 -6.56 -3.25 -22.40
CA PRO A 197 -6.23 -3.15 -23.81
C PRO A 197 -5.16 -2.07 -24.06
N LYS A 198 -4.12 -2.43 -24.82
CA LYS A 198 -3.12 -1.49 -25.32
C LYS A 198 -3.63 -0.83 -26.59
N ARG A 199 -3.42 0.49 -26.71
CA ARG A 199 -3.67 1.20 -27.97
C ARG A 199 -2.55 0.82 -28.94
N ASN A 200 -2.89 0.07 -29.98
CA ASN A 200 -2.01 -0.27 -31.09
C ASN A 200 -1.56 0.98 -31.86
#